data_AF-A0A669BUI6-F1
#
_entry.id   AF-A0A669BUI6-F1
#
_cell.length_a   1.000
_cell.length_b   1.000
_cell.length_c   1.000
_cell.angle_alpha   90.00
_cell.angle_beta   90.00
_cell.angle_gamma   90.00
#
_symmetry.space_group_name_H-M   'P 1'
#
loop_
_entity.id
_entity.type
_entity.pdbx_description
1 polymer ?
#
loop_
_entity_poly.entity_id
_entity_poly.type
_entity_poly.pdbx_seq_one_letter_code
_entity_poly.pdbx_strand_id
1 'polypeptide(L)'
;IVLTQTPAVHTVSSGQQAVLNCNIERYDGNYINWYKQVPGEAPQYVLRFHYSDTSLRFSSDRFNSKSSSNIDYQFIIKRTQAGDSAVYYCQTWTMTKTSSVLLHLQIILPPPVLTVFPPSSAELQSNTASLVCLSSQSVPFADVSWLAGGSPVSSGISTSTAVQRPDQTYQISSSLTIQTSDWNMDKVYTCKVSLGSQTSEKTIKKSECPTE
;
A
#
# COMPACT_ATOMS: atom_id res chain seq x y z
N ILE A 1 -20.85 -20.79 22.05
CA ILE A 1 -20.79 -19.58 21.20
C ILE A 1 -19.44 -19.61 20.50
N VAL A 2 -19.45 -20.03 19.25
CA VAL A 2 -18.32 -19.91 18.34
C VAL A 2 -18.50 -18.58 17.63
N LEU A 3 -17.53 -17.66 17.70
CA LEU A 3 -17.62 -16.49 16.82
C LEU A 3 -17.25 -16.95 15.42
N THR A 4 -17.85 -16.33 14.41
CA THR A 4 -17.45 -16.54 13.03
C THR A 4 -17.07 -15.22 12.42
N GLN A 5 -15.85 -15.12 11.89
CA GLN A 5 -15.41 -13.97 11.11
C GLN A 5 -15.24 -14.33 9.64
N THR A 6 -15.72 -13.45 8.77
CA THR A 6 -15.64 -13.64 7.33
C THR A 6 -15.26 -12.36 6.58
N PRO A 7 -14.45 -12.47 5.52
CA PRO A 7 -13.74 -13.67 5.05
C PRO A 7 -12.47 -13.97 5.85
N ALA A 8 -11.97 -15.21 5.95
CA ALA A 8 -10.76 -15.52 6.73
C ALA A 8 -9.49 -14.77 6.26
N VAL A 9 -9.41 -14.53 4.95
CA VAL A 9 -8.42 -13.65 4.33
C VAL A 9 -9.17 -12.63 3.49
N HIS A 10 -8.91 -11.35 3.71
CA HIS A 10 -9.50 -10.27 2.94
C HIS A 10 -8.40 -9.45 2.28
N THR A 11 -8.54 -9.22 0.98
CA THR A 11 -7.55 -8.49 0.20
C THR A 11 -8.22 -7.27 -0.43
N VAL A 12 -7.73 -6.07 -0.10
CA VAL A 12 -8.37 -4.81 -0.49
C VAL A 12 -7.32 -3.83 -1.03
N SER A 13 -7.66 -3.08 -2.08
CA SER A 13 -6.74 -2.06 -2.60
C SER A 13 -6.67 -0.85 -1.67
N SER A 14 -5.50 -0.22 -1.58
CA SER A 14 -5.30 1.01 -0.80
C SER A 14 -6.30 2.10 -1.20
N GLY A 15 -6.82 2.84 -0.23
CA GLY A 15 -7.84 3.87 -0.41
C GLY A 15 -9.27 3.35 -0.53
N GLN A 16 -9.47 2.05 -0.78
CA GLN A 16 -10.81 1.45 -0.81
C GLN A 16 -11.33 1.17 0.60
N GLN A 17 -12.63 0.86 0.68
CA GLN A 17 -13.26 0.44 1.91
C GLN A 17 -13.06 -1.07 2.14
N ALA A 18 -12.55 -1.44 3.31
CA ALA A 18 -12.54 -2.84 3.77
C ALA A 18 -13.70 -3.09 4.73
N VAL A 19 -14.37 -4.24 4.59
CA VAL A 19 -15.46 -4.66 5.47
C VAL A 19 -15.18 -6.06 6.01
N LEU A 20 -15.05 -6.17 7.33
CA LEU A 20 -14.84 -7.44 8.03
C LEU A 20 -16.11 -7.79 8.79
N ASN A 21 -16.63 -8.99 8.58
CA ASN A 21 -17.86 -9.43 9.25
C ASN A 21 -17.53 -10.27 10.47
N CYS A 22 -18.36 -10.13 11.50
CA CYS A 22 -18.30 -10.90 12.73
C CYS A 22 -19.73 -11.28 13.14
N ASN A 23 -19.99 -12.58 13.21
CA ASN A 23 -21.22 -13.14 13.73
C ASN A 23 -20.94 -13.76 15.11
N ILE A 24 -21.70 -13.36 16.13
CA ILE A 24 -21.54 -13.86 17.51
C ILE A 24 -22.42 -15.08 17.82
N GLU A 25 -23.10 -15.67 16.83
CA GLU A 25 -24.06 -16.79 16.87
C GLU A 25 -25.29 -16.62 17.77
N ARG A 26 -25.11 -16.12 18.97
CA ARG A 26 -26.13 -15.94 19.99
C ARG A 26 -25.97 -14.58 20.64
N TYR A 27 -27.06 -13.83 20.66
CA TYR A 27 -27.11 -12.56 21.36
C TYR A 27 -27.02 -12.78 22.87
N ASP A 28 -26.10 -12.06 23.52
CA ASP A 28 -25.82 -12.16 24.96
C ASP A 28 -25.86 -10.79 25.67
N GLY A 29 -26.41 -9.76 25.02
CA GLY A 29 -26.48 -8.38 25.56
C GLY A 29 -25.13 -7.66 25.69
N ASN A 30 -24.04 -8.34 25.36
CA ASN A 30 -22.69 -7.80 25.46
C ASN A 30 -22.27 -7.02 24.22
N TYR A 31 -21.33 -6.10 24.44
CA TYR A 31 -20.70 -5.35 23.37
C TYR A 31 -19.65 -6.19 22.67
N ILE A 32 -19.48 -5.95 21.38
CA ILE A 32 -18.35 -6.47 20.63
C ILE A 32 -17.17 -5.50 20.71
N ASN A 33 -15.96 -6.04 20.70
CA ASN A 33 -14.71 -5.31 20.69
C ASN A 33 -13.90 -5.74 19.49
N TRP A 34 -13.30 -4.78 18.79
CA TRP A 34 -12.41 -5.01 17.67
C TRP A 34 -10.97 -4.75 18.07
N TYR A 35 -10.11 -5.67 17.71
CA TYR A 35 -8.67 -5.57 17.92
C TYR A 35 -7.93 -5.70 16.60
N LYS A 36 -6.77 -5.05 16.55
CA LYS A 36 -5.79 -5.14 15.48
C LYS A 36 -4.51 -5.71 16.05
N GLN A 37 -3.93 -6.69 15.37
CA GLN A 37 -2.64 -7.25 15.71
C GLN A 37 -1.76 -7.30 14.47
N VAL A 38 -0.70 -6.50 14.47
CA VAL A 38 0.38 -6.63 13.50
C VAL A 38 1.19 -7.88 13.88
N PRO A 39 1.57 -8.76 12.94
CA PRO A 39 2.39 -9.93 13.25
C PRO A 39 3.67 -9.54 14.02
N GLY A 40 3.89 -10.15 15.18
CA GLY A 40 5.01 -9.83 16.07
C GLY A 40 4.75 -8.75 17.13
N GLU A 41 3.60 -8.06 17.07
CA GLU A 41 3.20 -7.07 18.07
C GLU A 41 2.09 -7.57 19.01
N ALA A 42 1.96 -6.91 20.16
CA ALA A 42 0.85 -7.11 21.06
C ALA A 42 -0.46 -6.60 20.44
N PRO A 43 -1.61 -7.25 20.67
CA PRO A 43 -2.87 -6.77 20.12
C PRO A 43 -3.28 -5.40 20.66
N GLN A 44 -3.78 -4.56 19.76
CA GLN A 44 -4.20 -3.20 20.02
C GLN A 44 -5.72 -3.10 19.96
N TYR A 45 -6.32 -2.49 20.97
CA TYR A 45 -7.75 -2.18 20.97
C TYR A 45 -8.06 -1.11 19.93
N VAL A 46 -9.08 -1.35 19.09
CA VAL A 46 -9.50 -0.40 18.06
C VAL A 46 -10.78 0.31 18.48
N LEU A 47 -11.87 -0.43 18.68
CA LEU A 47 -13.16 0.14 19.07
C LEU A 47 -14.10 -0.91 19.69
N ARG A 48 -15.15 -0.41 20.33
CA ARG A 48 -16.26 -1.19 20.91
C ARG A 48 -17.57 -0.72 20.32
N PHE A 49 -18.49 -1.65 20.05
CA PHE A 49 -19.78 -1.36 19.44
C PHE A 49 -20.87 -2.32 19.92
N HIS A 50 -22.09 -1.82 20.04
CA HIS A 50 -23.29 -2.61 20.31
C HIS A 50 -24.34 -2.34 19.24
N TYR A 51 -25.20 -3.33 18.94
CA TYR A 51 -26.15 -3.21 17.83
C TYR A 51 -27.17 -2.07 17.99
N SER A 52 -27.41 -1.63 19.23
CA SER A 52 -28.28 -0.50 19.54
C SER A 52 -27.56 0.85 19.56
N ASP A 53 -26.24 0.88 19.37
CA ASP A 53 -25.47 2.12 19.38
C ASP A 53 -25.77 2.90 18.09
N THR A 54 -26.23 4.14 18.25
CA THR A 54 -26.50 5.06 17.13
C THR A 54 -25.25 5.85 16.72
N SER A 55 -24.23 5.89 17.58
CA SER A 55 -22.96 6.56 17.32
C SER A 55 -21.83 5.91 18.12
N LEU A 56 -20.62 5.95 17.57
CA LEU A 56 -19.44 5.40 18.22
C LEU A 56 -18.75 6.47 19.08
N ARG A 57 -18.59 6.19 20.37
CA ARG A 57 -17.90 7.11 21.29
C ARG A 57 -16.39 7.23 21.03
N PHE A 58 -15.79 6.30 20.27
CA PHE A 58 -14.35 6.21 20.03
C PHE A 58 -14.02 5.85 18.56
N SER A 59 -14.83 6.31 17.62
CA SER A 59 -14.54 6.13 16.18
C SER A 59 -13.61 7.21 15.69
N SER A 60 -12.49 6.80 15.09
CA SER A 60 -11.74 7.66 14.16
C SER A 60 -12.55 7.79 12.87
N ASP A 61 -12.43 8.90 12.15
CA ASP A 61 -13.07 9.10 10.84
C ASP A 61 -12.86 7.94 9.86
N ARG A 62 -11.77 7.16 10.02
CA ARG A 62 -11.43 5.99 9.19
C ARG A 62 -12.01 4.66 9.68
N PHE A 63 -12.15 4.45 10.99
CA PHE A 63 -12.55 3.17 11.58
C PHE A 63 -13.97 3.25 12.14
N ASN A 64 -14.85 2.40 11.63
CA ASN A 64 -16.26 2.39 11.97
C ASN A 64 -16.74 0.97 12.24
N SER A 65 -17.89 0.84 12.89
CA SER A 65 -18.59 -0.42 13.03
C SER A 65 -20.09 -0.22 12.90
N LYS A 66 -20.76 -1.20 12.32
CA LYS A 66 -22.21 -1.25 12.20
C LYS A 66 -22.70 -2.66 12.44
N SER A 67 -24.00 -2.79 12.66
CA SER A 67 -24.67 -4.08 12.80
C SER A 67 -25.80 -4.21 11.79
N SER A 68 -25.99 -5.41 11.25
CA SER A 68 -27.18 -5.76 10.46
C SER A 68 -28.25 -6.48 11.28
N SER A 69 -27.87 -7.02 12.44
CA SER A 69 -28.77 -7.65 13.41
C SER A 69 -28.17 -7.52 14.82
N ASN A 70 -28.82 -8.08 15.83
CA ASN A 70 -28.24 -8.15 17.18
C ASN A 70 -27.07 -9.15 17.30
N ILE A 71 -26.81 -9.95 16.26
CA ILE A 71 -25.71 -10.94 16.23
C ILE A 71 -24.70 -10.73 15.09
N ASP A 72 -25.05 -9.95 14.06
CA ASP A 72 -24.22 -9.69 12.89
C ASP A 72 -23.63 -8.29 12.94
N TYR A 73 -22.31 -8.24 13.02
CA TYR A 73 -21.52 -7.03 13.15
C TYR A 73 -20.53 -6.90 12.00
N GLN A 74 -20.23 -5.66 11.64
CA GLN A 74 -19.28 -5.31 10.60
C GLN A 74 -18.29 -4.30 11.14
N PHE A 75 -17.00 -4.55 10.92
CA PHE A 75 -15.94 -3.58 11.07
C PHE A 75 -15.61 -2.98 9.71
N ILE A 76 -15.51 -1.66 9.66
CA ILE A 76 -15.36 -0.91 8.42
C ILE A 76 -14.12 -0.03 8.54
N ILE A 77 -13.22 -0.19 7.58
CA ILE A 77 -12.10 0.73 7.35
C ILE A 77 -12.45 1.51 6.08
N LYS A 78 -12.84 2.78 6.19
CA LYS A 78 -13.37 3.57 5.05
C LYS A 78 -12.32 3.86 3.97
N ARG A 79 -11.08 4.12 4.40
CA ARG A 79 -9.93 4.44 3.55
C ARG A 79 -8.73 3.66 4.06
N THR A 80 -8.50 2.49 3.45
CA THR A 80 -7.38 1.60 3.81
C THR A 80 -6.03 2.22 3.45
N GLN A 81 -5.04 1.95 4.28
CA GLN A 81 -3.65 2.35 4.09
C GLN A 81 -2.73 1.13 4.25
N ALA A 82 -1.48 1.21 3.78
CA ALA A 82 -0.51 0.11 3.90
C ALA A 82 -0.38 -0.42 5.33
N GLY A 83 -0.33 0.50 6.31
CA GLY A 83 -0.24 0.17 7.73
C GLY A 83 -1.48 -0.49 8.33
N ASP A 84 -2.60 -0.56 7.59
CA ASP A 84 -3.81 -1.27 8.03
C ASP A 84 -3.71 -2.78 7.76
N SER A 85 -2.70 -3.26 7.03
CA SER A 85 -2.44 -4.69 6.82
C SER A 85 -2.05 -5.37 8.14
N ALA A 86 -2.94 -6.21 8.67
CA ALA A 86 -2.81 -6.81 9.99
C ALA A 86 -3.84 -7.95 10.18
N VAL A 87 -3.72 -8.66 11.29
CA VAL A 87 -4.77 -9.55 11.78
C VAL A 87 -5.80 -8.73 12.54
N TYR A 88 -7.08 -8.89 12.21
CA TYR A 88 -8.17 -8.27 12.95
C TYR A 88 -9.04 -9.36 13.58
N TYR A 89 -9.46 -9.13 14.81
CA TYR A 89 -10.36 -10.06 15.48
C TYR A 89 -11.44 -9.34 16.28
N CYS A 90 -12.63 -9.90 16.24
CA CYS A 90 -13.74 -9.51 17.07
C CYS A 90 -13.78 -10.38 18.32
N GLN A 91 -14.14 -9.75 19.43
CA GLN A 91 -14.25 -10.37 20.72
C GLN A 91 -15.54 -9.92 21.38
N THR A 92 -16.29 -10.86 21.93
CA THR A 92 -17.38 -10.59 22.87
C THR A 92 -17.14 -11.36 24.16
N TRP A 93 -17.70 -10.84 25.25
CA TRP A 93 -17.71 -11.53 26.53
C TRP A 93 -18.96 -12.40 26.58
N THR A 94 -18.80 -13.64 27.07
CA THR A 94 -19.94 -14.49 27.42
C THR A 94 -19.75 -15.00 28.84
N MET A 95 -20.83 -15.39 29.50
CA MET A 95 -20.82 -15.78 30.92
C MET A 95 -19.86 -16.92 31.28
N THR A 96 -19.33 -17.67 30.31
CA THR A 96 -18.45 -18.82 30.58
C THR A 96 -17.10 -18.82 29.86
N LYS A 97 -16.91 -18.10 28.73
CA LYS A 97 -15.63 -18.06 27.98
C LYS A 97 -15.48 -16.77 27.15
N THR A 98 -14.23 -16.38 26.89
CA THR A 98 -13.88 -15.43 25.83
C THR A 98 -13.67 -16.21 24.53
N SER A 99 -14.40 -15.86 23.48
CA SER A 99 -14.23 -16.46 22.15
C SER A 99 -13.69 -15.38 21.19
N SER A 100 -12.74 -15.75 20.33
CA SER A 100 -12.11 -14.88 19.33
C SER A 100 -11.79 -15.67 18.06
N VAL A 101 -12.01 -15.09 16.88
CA VAL A 101 -11.60 -15.68 15.59
C VAL A 101 -10.65 -14.73 14.88
N LEU A 102 -9.69 -15.28 14.13
CA LEU A 102 -8.66 -14.48 13.47
C LEU A 102 -9.05 -14.24 12.01
N LEU A 103 -8.85 -13.01 11.54
CA LEU A 103 -8.99 -12.64 10.14
C LEU A 103 -7.73 -11.92 9.67
N HIS A 104 -7.17 -12.35 8.54
CA HIS A 104 -6.01 -11.70 7.93
C HIS A 104 -6.47 -10.65 6.91
N LEU A 105 -6.22 -9.36 7.17
CA LEU A 105 -6.47 -8.29 6.21
C LEU A 105 -5.16 -7.91 5.53
N GLN A 106 -5.13 -8.05 4.20
CA GLN A 106 -4.00 -7.68 3.37
C GLN A 106 -4.38 -6.50 2.47
N ILE A 107 -3.56 -5.45 2.49
CA ILE A 107 -3.78 -4.27 1.64
C ILE A 107 -2.89 -4.35 0.41
N ILE A 108 -3.50 -4.38 -0.77
CA ILE A 108 -2.80 -4.28 -2.06
C ILE A 108 -2.58 -2.80 -2.35
N LEU A 109 -1.33 -2.41 -2.51
CA LEU A 109 -1.00 -1.07 -2.98
C LEU A 109 -1.19 -0.99 -4.50
N PRO A 110 -1.64 0.13 -5.07
CA PRO A 110 -1.60 0.33 -6.51
C PRO A 110 -0.13 0.35 -6.99
N PRO A 111 0.14 -0.13 -8.21
CA PRO A 111 1.48 -0.02 -8.79
C PRO A 111 1.85 1.46 -9.00
N PRO A 112 3.12 1.84 -8.77
CA PRO A 112 3.58 3.20 -8.97
C PRO A 112 3.53 3.55 -10.45
N VAL A 113 3.12 4.78 -10.75
CA VAL A 113 3.13 5.30 -12.11
C VAL A 113 4.50 5.88 -12.40
N LEU A 114 5.21 5.27 -13.35
CA LEU A 114 6.58 5.66 -13.74
C LEU A 114 6.58 6.55 -14.97
N THR A 115 7.35 7.63 -14.91
CA THR A 115 7.69 8.47 -16.06
C THR A 115 9.21 8.56 -16.14
N VAL A 116 9.77 8.26 -17.32
CA VAL A 116 11.21 8.39 -17.56
C VAL A 116 11.42 9.54 -18.53
N PHE A 117 12.27 10.48 -18.14
CA PHE A 117 12.62 11.64 -18.93
C PHE A 117 13.95 11.40 -19.64
N PRO A 118 14.06 11.71 -20.94
CA PRO A 118 15.31 11.63 -21.67
C PRO A 118 16.31 12.69 -21.19
N PRO A 119 17.59 12.56 -21.54
CA PRO A 119 18.57 13.59 -21.26
C PRO A 119 18.26 14.84 -22.09
N SER A 120 18.63 16.01 -21.58
CA SER A 120 18.38 17.27 -22.31
C SER A 120 19.32 17.42 -23.50
N SER A 121 18.87 18.10 -24.56
CA SER A 121 19.67 18.38 -25.77
C SER A 121 21.00 19.09 -25.45
N ALA A 122 21.02 19.94 -24.42
CA ALA A 122 22.24 20.60 -23.95
C ALA A 122 23.22 19.62 -23.29
N GLU A 123 22.73 18.65 -22.53
CA GLU A 123 23.55 17.66 -21.85
C GLU A 123 24.19 16.67 -22.85
N LEU A 124 23.49 16.38 -23.95
CA LEU A 124 24.01 15.54 -25.04
C LEU A 124 25.22 16.13 -25.78
N GLN A 125 25.59 17.40 -25.51
CA GLN A 125 26.86 17.96 -25.99
C GLN A 125 28.07 17.53 -25.16
N SER A 126 27.83 16.94 -23.98
CA SER A 126 28.85 16.41 -23.08
C SER A 126 29.06 14.90 -23.28
N ASN A 127 30.14 14.36 -22.69
CA ASN A 127 30.44 12.92 -22.76
C ASN A 127 29.44 12.05 -21.97
N THR A 128 28.81 12.63 -20.95
CA THR A 128 27.82 11.96 -20.09
C THR A 128 26.52 12.73 -20.11
N ALA A 129 25.43 12.00 -19.92
CA ALA A 129 24.09 12.57 -19.82
C ALA A 129 23.27 11.88 -18.72
N SER A 130 22.14 12.46 -18.32
CA SER A 130 21.36 12.00 -17.18
C SER A 130 19.94 11.62 -17.61
N LEU A 131 19.52 10.40 -17.26
CA LEU A 131 18.13 9.98 -17.33
C LEU A 131 17.47 10.22 -15.98
N VAL A 132 16.20 10.66 -15.98
CA VAL A 132 15.45 10.85 -14.74
C VAL A 132 14.22 9.96 -14.76
N CYS A 133 14.06 9.12 -13.75
CA CYS A 133 12.86 8.35 -13.50
C CYS A 133 12.08 8.96 -12.34
N LEU A 134 10.84 9.33 -12.59
CA LEU A 134 9.90 9.82 -11.61
C LEU A 134 8.87 8.74 -11.32
N SER A 135 8.88 8.26 -10.09
CA SER A 135 7.88 7.36 -9.55
C SER A 135 6.82 8.17 -8.80
N SER A 136 5.59 8.14 -9.29
CA SER A 136 4.44 8.77 -8.66
C SER A 136 3.50 7.70 -8.09
N GLN A 137 2.74 8.05 -7.05
CA GLN A 137 1.85 7.11 -6.33
C GLN A 137 2.62 5.99 -5.61
N SER A 138 3.83 6.28 -5.15
CA SER A 138 4.68 5.32 -4.46
C SER A 138 4.43 5.31 -2.94
N VAL A 139 5.21 4.50 -2.23
CA VAL A 139 5.27 4.40 -0.76
C VAL A 139 6.62 4.90 -0.25
N PRO A 140 6.79 5.22 1.06
CA PRO A 140 8.02 5.85 1.53
C PRO A 140 9.27 4.97 1.44
N PHE A 141 9.09 3.67 1.22
CA PHE A 141 10.15 2.65 1.22
C PHE A 141 10.25 1.86 -0.10
N ALA A 142 9.81 2.43 -1.23
CA ALA A 142 9.95 1.74 -2.51
C ALA A 142 11.41 1.67 -2.97
N ASP A 143 11.80 0.52 -3.52
CA ASP A 143 13.15 0.29 -4.06
C ASP A 143 13.20 0.71 -5.53
N VAL A 144 14.25 1.43 -5.93
CA VAL A 144 14.45 1.90 -7.32
C VAL A 144 15.75 1.35 -7.88
N SER A 145 15.66 0.67 -9.02
CA SER A 145 16.80 0.09 -9.72
C SER A 145 16.76 0.40 -11.22
N TRP A 146 17.92 0.32 -11.86
CA TRP A 146 18.07 0.59 -13.29
C TRP A 146 18.69 -0.59 -14.02
N LEU A 147 18.25 -0.79 -15.27
CA LEU A 147 18.87 -1.69 -16.23
C LEU A 147 19.38 -0.90 -17.43
N ALA A 148 20.56 -1.25 -17.93
CA ALA A 148 21.13 -0.75 -19.18
C ALA A 148 21.34 -1.92 -20.14
N GLY A 149 20.67 -1.91 -21.29
CA GLY A 149 20.67 -3.03 -22.23
C GLY A 149 20.20 -4.35 -21.61
N GLY A 150 19.30 -4.28 -20.61
CA GLY A 150 18.81 -5.43 -19.85
C GLY A 150 19.70 -5.89 -18.69
N SER A 151 20.89 -5.34 -18.51
CA SER A 151 21.79 -5.69 -17.41
C SER A 151 21.64 -4.72 -16.23
N PRO A 152 21.67 -5.21 -14.97
CA PRO A 152 21.60 -4.35 -13.79
C PRO A 152 22.73 -3.34 -13.72
N VAL A 153 22.38 -2.10 -13.36
CA VAL A 153 23.34 -1.01 -13.14
C VAL A 153 23.55 -0.80 -11.66
N SER A 154 24.81 -0.68 -11.23
CA SER A 154 25.19 -0.51 -9.82
C SER A 154 25.88 0.82 -9.51
N SER A 155 26.18 1.65 -10.51
CA SER A 155 26.89 2.92 -10.37
C SER A 155 26.20 4.05 -11.16
N GLY A 156 26.48 5.30 -10.77
CA GLY A 156 25.88 6.47 -11.43
C GLY A 156 24.40 6.69 -11.12
N ILE A 157 23.84 5.98 -10.13
CA ILE A 157 22.46 6.12 -9.69
C ILE A 157 22.41 7.07 -8.50
N SER A 158 21.57 8.10 -8.58
CA SER A 158 21.28 9.00 -7.48
C SER A 158 19.77 9.08 -7.27
N THR A 159 19.30 8.55 -6.13
CA THR A 159 17.88 8.46 -5.79
C THR A 159 17.56 9.37 -4.62
N SER A 160 16.53 10.20 -4.77
CA SER A 160 16.01 11.10 -3.75
C SER A 160 15.22 10.37 -2.66
N THR A 161 15.07 11.00 -1.50
CA THR A 161 14.14 10.54 -0.46
C THR A 161 12.69 10.66 -0.92
N ALA A 162 11.82 9.77 -0.45
CA ALA A 162 10.40 9.83 -0.77
C ALA A 162 9.73 11.08 -0.18
N VAL A 163 9.06 11.86 -1.03
CA VAL A 163 8.32 13.07 -0.64
C VAL A 163 6.84 12.76 -0.62
N GLN A 164 6.16 13.05 0.50
CA GLN A 164 4.72 12.85 0.61
C GLN A 164 3.97 13.97 -0.14
N ARG A 165 2.98 13.58 -0.95
CA ARG A 165 2.10 14.47 -1.70
C ARG A 165 0.79 14.72 -0.93
N PRO A 166 0.02 15.76 -1.29
CA PRO A 166 -1.25 16.10 -0.63
C PRO A 166 -2.30 14.97 -0.64
N ASP A 167 -2.23 14.06 -1.61
CA ASP A 167 -3.08 12.88 -1.75
C ASP A 167 -2.65 11.70 -0.85
N GLN A 168 -1.71 11.94 0.07
CA GLN A 168 -1.08 10.94 0.95
C GLN A 168 -0.23 9.87 0.22
N THR A 169 -0.03 10.01 -1.10
CA THR A 169 0.92 9.18 -1.84
C THR A 169 2.33 9.73 -1.77
N TYR A 170 3.33 8.92 -2.12
CA TYR A 170 4.72 9.37 -2.15
C TYR A 170 5.21 9.53 -3.59
N GLN A 171 6.20 10.40 -3.75
CA GLN A 171 6.92 10.60 -4.99
C GLN A 171 8.41 10.39 -4.75
N ILE A 172 9.05 9.65 -5.65
CA ILE A 172 10.48 9.36 -5.61
C ILE A 172 11.04 9.70 -6.99
N SER A 173 12.13 10.47 -7.03
CA SER A 173 12.90 10.72 -8.24
C SER A 173 14.25 10.00 -8.16
N SER A 174 14.62 9.29 -9.21
CA SER A 174 15.92 8.67 -9.37
C SER A 174 16.55 9.15 -10.67
N SER A 175 17.85 9.43 -10.65
CA SER A 175 18.62 9.81 -11.81
C SER A 175 19.71 8.78 -12.08
N LEU A 176 19.95 8.49 -13.36
CA LEU A 176 21.01 7.62 -13.82
C LEU A 176 21.92 8.40 -14.77
N THR A 177 23.19 8.51 -14.42
CA THR A 177 24.22 9.03 -15.33
C THR A 177 24.62 7.95 -16.33
N ILE A 178 24.55 8.27 -17.61
CA ILE A 178 24.83 7.40 -18.74
C ILE A 178 25.91 8.00 -19.64
N GLN A 179 26.51 7.18 -20.50
CA GLN A 179 27.39 7.67 -21.57
C GLN A 179 26.57 8.15 -22.75
N THR A 180 26.89 9.34 -23.26
CA THR A 180 26.19 9.93 -24.41
C THR A 180 26.35 9.06 -25.68
N SER A 181 27.49 8.37 -25.82
CA SER A 181 27.73 7.41 -26.91
C SER A 181 26.71 6.27 -26.92
N ASP A 182 26.45 5.68 -25.75
CA ASP A 182 25.52 4.56 -25.59
C ASP A 182 24.08 5.00 -25.91
N TRP A 183 23.68 6.18 -25.43
CA TRP A 183 22.38 6.77 -25.75
C TRP A 183 22.21 7.01 -27.25
N ASN A 184 23.25 7.54 -27.90
CA ASN A 184 23.26 7.80 -29.33
C ASN A 184 23.22 6.53 -30.18
N MET A 185 23.62 5.37 -29.63
CA MET A 185 23.49 4.05 -30.23
C MET A 185 22.12 3.40 -29.98
N ASP A 186 21.13 4.14 -29.50
CA ASP A 186 19.77 3.66 -29.19
C ASP A 186 19.75 2.57 -28.11
N LYS A 187 20.72 2.59 -27.19
CA LYS A 187 20.75 1.65 -26.05
C LYS A 187 19.52 1.86 -25.17
N VAL A 188 18.89 0.76 -24.80
CA VAL A 188 17.68 0.75 -23.97
C VAL A 188 18.04 0.89 -22.50
N TYR A 189 17.35 1.80 -21.81
CA TYR A 189 17.43 1.96 -20.36
C TYR A 189 16.07 1.70 -19.73
N THR A 190 16.07 0.97 -18.61
CA THR A 190 14.85 0.61 -17.89
C THR A 190 14.93 1.08 -16.46
N CYS A 191 13.97 1.90 -16.02
CA CYS A 191 13.75 2.18 -14.61
C CYS A 191 12.79 1.14 -14.04
N LYS A 192 13.14 0.55 -12.89
CA LYS A 192 12.32 -0.39 -12.14
C LYS A 192 12.05 0.14 -10.75
N VAL A 193 10.80 0.08 -10.32
CA VAL A 193 10.40 0.45 -8.97
C VAL A 193 9.59 -0.67 -8.34
N SER A 194 10.02 -1.12 -7.16
CA SER A 194 9.46 -2.27 -6.45
C SER A 194 8.84 -1.85 -5.11
N LEU A 195 7.61 -2.30 -4.87
CA LEU A 195 6.82 -2.10 -3.65
C LEU A 195 6.43 -3.48 -3.09
N GLY A 196 7.30 -4.05 -2.26
CA GLY A 196 7.10 -5.40 -1.74
C GLY A 196 7.11 -6.43 -2.87
N SER A 197 5.99 -7.11 -3.09
CA SER A 197 5.82 -8.11 -4.18
C SER A 197 5.40 -7.52 -5.52
N GLN A 198 5.12 -6.21 -5.60
CA GLN A 198 4.76 -5.55 -6.85
C GLN A 198 5.96 -4.82 -7.44
N THR A 199 6.07 -4.85 -8.77
CA THR A 199 7.12 -4.14 -9.50
C THR A 199 6.50 -3.46 -10.71
N SER A 200 6.92 -2.23 -10.97
CA SER A 200 6.59 -1.50 -12.20
C SER A 200 7.89 -1.13 -12.91
N GLU A 201 7.86 -1.16 -14.24
CA GLU A 201 9.03 -0.84 -15.05
C GLU A 201 8.65 0.06 -16.22
N LYS A 202 9.57 0.95 -16.59
CA LYS A 202 9.43 1.83 -17.74
C LYS A 202 10.75 1.91 -18.48
N THR A 203 10.68 1.65 -19.79
CA THR A 203 11.81 1.70 -20.71
C THR A 203 11.85 3.04 -21.42
N ILE A 204 13.06 3.44 -21.81
CA ILE A 204 13.30 4.56 -22.71
C ILE A 204 14.51 4.26 -23.59
N LYS A 205 14.46 4.76 -24.82
CA LYS A 205 15.59 4.82 -25.76
C LYS A 205 15.46 6.06 -26.63
N LYS A 206 16.53 6.43 -27.33
CA LYS A 206 16.60 7.67 -28.08
C LYS A 206 15.52 7.76 -29.17
N SER A 207 15.29 6.67 -29.91
CA SER A 207 14.31 6.62 -31.01
C SER A 207 12.85 6.79 -30.59
N GLU A 208 12.54 6.64 -29.30
CA GLU A 208 11.18 6.82 -28.76
C GLU A 208 10.93 8.25 -28.26
N CYS A 209 11.97 9.09 -28.23
CA CYS A 209 11.85 10.46 -27.76
C CYS A 209 11.47 11.37 -28.94
N PRO A 210 10.53 12.31 -28.76
CA PRO A 210 10.25 13.31 -29.78
C PRO A 210 11.55 14.06 -30.12
N THR A 211 11.86 14.18 -31.41
CA THR A 211 12.89 15.11 -31.87
C THR A 211 12.37 16.52 -31.63
N GLU A 212 12.97 17.21 -30.67
CA GLU A 212 12.78 18.65 -30.43
C GLU A 212 13.37 19.47 -31.58
#